data_AF-A0ABD3CUC6-F1
#
_entry.id   AF-A0ABD3CUC6-F1
#
_cell.length_a   1.000
_cell.length_b   1.000
_cell.length_c   1.000
_cell.angle_alpha   90.00
_cell.angle_beta   90.00
_cell.angle_gamma   90.00
#
_symmetry.space_group_name_H-M   'P 1'
#
loop_
_entity.id
_entity.type
_entity.pdbx_description
1 polymer ?
#
loop_
_entity_poly.entity_id
_entity_poly.type
_entity_poly.pdbx_seq_one_letter_code
_entity_poly.pdbx_strand_id
1 'polypeptide(L)'
;MRGILRCGQFGGGEGGEFGGMNECGDFLVILKVTPQLQFARRLGLESVIRVVEGGVYEFAEVSEIVERRGKGENVEYLVKWKDGGDNEWVKAALVAEDLVKDFEAGVEYAVAECVLDGREGEDEGKKMEYLVKWTDMEDATWEPEENVDPDLIKVFRERATQRL
;
A
#
# COMPACT_ATOMS: atom_id res chain seq x y z
N MET A 1 -11.78 -0.02 13.60
CA MET A 1 -10.42 -0.24 14.13
C MET A 1 -9.37 0.31 13.14
N ARG A 2 -8.97 1.58 13.22
CA ARG A 2 -8.29 2.30 12.11
C ARG A 2 -6.75 2.38 12.31
N GLY A 3 -5.87 2.07 11.34
CA GLY A 3 -4.40 2.18 11.47
C GLY A 3 -3.70 3.07 10.40
N ILE A 4 -2.58 3.76 10.73
CA ILE A 4 -1.87 4.73 9.85
C ILE A 4 -0.40 4.33 9.63
N LEU A 5 0.10 4.50 8.39
CA LEU A 5 1.50 4.24 7.98
C LEU A 5 2.20 5.50 7.42
N ARG A 6 3.52 5.56 7.62
CA ARG A 6 4.41 6.72 7.43
C ARG A 6 5.31 6.54 6.21
N CYS A 7 5.27 7.49 5.27
CA CYS A 7 5.99 7.45 4.00
C CYS A 7 7.35 8.19 4.06
N GLY A 8 8.38 7.63 3.41
CA GLY A 8 9.72 8.22 3.26
C GLY A 8 9.96 8.73 1.84
N GLN A 9 10.50 9.96 1.72
CA GLN A 9 10.63 10.76 0.50
C GLN A 9 11.79 10.37 -0.45
N PHE A 10 11.75 11.03 -1.62
CA PHE A 10 12.80 11.36 -2.61
C PHE A 10 12.88 10.42 -3.83
N GLY A 11 13.00 10.87 -5.09
CA GLY A 11 13.13 12.17 -5.72
C GLY A 11 13.23 11.95 -7.25
N GLY A 12 12.64 12.84 -8.05
CA GLY A 12 12.38 12.65 -9.48
C GLY A 12 13.57 12.78 -10.44
N GLY A 13 13.34 12.39 -11.70
CA GLY A 13 14.29 12.54 -12.81
C GLY A 13 13.73 12.18 -14.18
N GLU A 14 13.18 13.20 -14.84
CA GLU A 14 13.07 13.53 -16.28
C GLU A 14 13.11 12.43 -17.38
N GLY A 15 12.09 12.50 -18.24
CA GLY A 15 11.96 11.71 -19.47
C GLY A 15 12.86 12.18 -20.61
N GLY A 16 13.25 11.22 -21.45
CA GLY A 16 13.93 11.45 -22.72
C GLY A 16 13.15 10.83 -23.88
N GLU A 17 12.73 11.66 -24.83
CA GLU A 17 12.19 11.26 -26.13
C GLU A 17 13.19 10.36 -26.89
N PHE A 18 12.80 9.13 -27.18
CA PHE A 18 13.48 8.32 -28.19
C PHE A 18 12.83 8.55 -29.56
N GLY A 19 13.53 9.34 -30.38
CA GLY A 19 13.19 9.61 -31.77
C GLY A 19 13.06 8.33 -32.60
N GLY A 20 12.08 8.34 -33.51
CA GLY A 20 11.67 7.23 -34.34
C GLY A 20 12.79 6.62 -35.18
N MET A 21 12.89 5.30 -35.14
CA MET A 21 13.74 4.50 -36.01
C MET A 21 12.98 4.16 -37.30
N ASN A 22 13.44 4.73 -38.42
CA ASN A 22 12.94 4.42 -39.74
C ASN A 22 13.51 3.07 -40.24
N GLU A 23 12.61 2.10 -40.30
CA GLU A 23 12.44 1.05 -41.31
C GLU A 23 13.70 0.45 -42.01
N CYS A 24 13.95 -0.83 -41.70
CA CYS A 24 14.58 -1.86 -42.54
C CYS A 24 16.09 -1.83 -42.82
N GLY A 25 16.83 -0.75 -42.54
CA GLY A 25 18.29 -0.68 -42.78
C GLY A 25 19.15 -1.27 -41.66
N ASP A 26 18.80 -1.00 -40.40
CA ASP A 26 19.69 -1.22 -39.25
C ASP A 26 19.70 -2.67 -38.75
N PHE A 27 18.64 -3.43 -39.01
CA PHE A 27 18.53 -4.82 -38.59
C PHE A 27 19.58 -5.74 -39.26
N LEU A 28 19.93 -5.43 -40.51
CA LEU A 28 20.89 -6.23 -41.30
C LEU A 28 22.34 -6.02 -40.84
N VAL A 29 22.66 -4.86 -40.27
CA VAL A 29 24.00 -4.55 -39.76
C VAL A 29 24.24 -5.27 -38.43
N ILE A 30 23.24 -5.32 -37.56
CA ILE A 30 23.31 -6.02 -36.26
C ILE A 30 23.55 -7.52 -36.45
N LEU A 31 22.89 -8.13 -37.45
CA LEU A 31 23.04 -9.56 -37.77
C LEU A 31 24.46 -9.95 -38.25
N LYS A 32 25.21 -9.04 -38.87
CA LYS A 32 26.57 -9.32 -39.38
C LYS A 32 27.66 -9.22 -38.31
N VAL A 33 27.43 -8.41 -37.28
CA VAL A 33 28.44 -8.14 -36.23
C VAL A 33 28.29 -9.09 -35.04
N THR A 34 27.19 -9.84 -34.95
CA THR A 34 26.86 -10.69 -33.81
C THR A 34 26.93 -12.17 -34.21
N PRO A 35 27.94 -12.95 -33.74
CA PRO A 35 28.00 -14.38 -34.01
C PRO A 35 26.72 -15.10 -33.57
N GLN A 36 26.27 -16.12 -34.31
CA GLN A 36 24.98 -16.80 -34.06
C GLN A 36 24.79 -17.28 -32.60
N LEU A 37 25.88 -17.68 -31.94
CA LEU A 37 25.87 -18.09 -30.53
C LEU A 37 25.55 -16.93 -29.56
N GLN A 38 25.98 -15.71 -29.88
CA GLN A 38 25.66 -14.50 -29.10
C GLN A 38 24.20 -14.08 -29.30
N PHE A 39 23.63 -14.32 -30.49
CA PHE A 39 22.20 -14.10 -30.74
C PHE A 39 21.32 -15.09 -29.95
N ALA A 40 21.67 -16.37 -29.94
CA ALA A 40 20.98 -17.36 -29.11
C ALA A 40 21.06 -17.04 -27.61
N ARG A 41 22.22 -16.55 -27.14
CA ARG A 41 22.40 -16.09 -25.76
C ARG A 41 21.54 -14.86 -25.45
N ARG A 42 21.41 -13.92 -26.39
CA ARG A 42 20.55 -12.74 -26.26
C ARG A 42 19.07 -13.12 -26.14
N LEU A 43 18.56 -13.98 -27.02
CA LEU A 43 17.16 -14.46 -26.94
C LEU A 43 16.88 -15.22 -25.63
N GLY A 44 17.83 -16.05 -25.20
CA GLY A 44 17.74 -16.75 -23.92
C GLY A 44 17.67 -15.78 -22.73
N LEU A 45 18.51 -14.73 -22.75
CA LEU A 45 18.50 -13.71 -21.70
C LEU A 45 17.23 -12.85 -21.75
N GLU A 46 16.70 -12.52 -22.93
CA GLU A 46 15.42 -11.80 -23.08
C GLU A 46 14.24 -12.61 -22.49
N SER A 47 14.25 -13.94 -22.66
CA SER A 47 13.25 -14.81 -22.02
C SER A 47 13.34 -14.79 -20.49
N VAL A 48 14.56 -14.84 -19.94
CA VAL A 48 14.79 -14.74 -18.49
C VAL A 48 14.38 -13.38 -17.96
N ILE A 49 14.75 -12.30 -18.65
CA ILE A 49 14.36 -10.92 -18.30
C ILE A 49 12.84 -10.82 -18.23
N ARG A 50 12.10 -11.33 -19.22
CA ARG A 50 10.63 -11.30 -19.22
C ARG A 50 10.02 -12.03 -18.02
N VAL A 51 10.59 -13.15 -17.61
CA VAL A 51 10.12 -13.91 -16.43
C VAL A 51 10.42 -13.14 -15.15
N VAL A 52 11.61 -12.55 -15.06
CA VAL A 52 12.01 -11.75 -13.89
C VAL A 52 11.17 -10.48 -13.81
N GLU A 53 11.02 -9.71 -14.89
CA GLU A 53 10.15 -8.54 -14.97
C GLU A 53 8.70 -8.86 -14.56
N GLY A 54 8.15 -10.00 -14.99
CA GLY A 54 6.81 -10.44 -14.57
C GLY A 54 6.69 -10.79 -13.08
N GLY A 55 7.81 -11.02 -12.40
CA GLY A 55 7.90 -11.26 -10.95
C GLY A 55 8.48 -10.10 -10.16
N VAL A 56 8.89 -9.00 -10.82
CA VAL A 56 9.24 -7.76 -10.13
C VAL A 56 7.92 -7.08 -9.79
N TYR A 57 7.59 -7.10 -8.51
CA TYR A 57 6.45 -6.38 -7.97
C TYR A 57 6.97 -5.16 -7.22
N GLU A 58 6.28 -4.04 -7.43
CA GLU A 58 6.45 -2.85 -6.62
C GLU A 58 5.42 -2.90 -5.48
N PHE A 59 5.89 -2.68 -4.26
CA PHE A 59 5.00 -2.58 -3.11
C PHE A 59 4.41 -1.18 -3.09
N ALA A 60 3.08 -1.07 -3.23
CA ALA A 60 2.37 0.19 -3.15
C ALA A 60 1.56 0.29 -1.85
N GLU A 61 1.44 1.51 -1.30
CA GLU A 61 0.67 1.74 -0.08
C GLU A 61 -0.83 1.69 -0.36
N VAL A 62 -1.48 0.69 0.22
CA VAL A 62 -2.93 0.56 0.21
C VAL A 62 -3.56 1.58 1.16
N SER A 63 -4.58 2.28 0.67
CA SER A 63 -5.44 3.13 1.51
C SER A 63 -6.54 2.31 2.15
N GLU A 64 -7.28 1.56 1.35
CA GLU A 64 -8.48 0.85 1.79
C GLU A 64 -8.85 -0.25 0.79
N ILE A 65 -9.46 -1.33 1.28
CA ILE A 65 -10.17 -2.31 0.44
C ILE A 65 -11.63 -1.88 0.32
N VAL A 66 -12.08 -1.62 -0.89
CA VAL A 66 -13.42 -1.08 -1.17
C VAL A 66 -14.44 -2.19 -1.39
N GLU A 67 -14.05 -3.24 -2.12
CA GLU A 67 -14.97 -4.29 -2.55
C GLU A 67 -14.27 -5.63 -2.61
N ARG A 68 -15.06 -6.71 -2.49
CA ARG A 68 -14.61 -8.09 -2.70
C ARG A 68 -15.41 -8.74 -3.80
N ARG A 69 -14.72 -9.41 -4.72
CA ARG A 69 -15.33 -10.22 -5.77
C ARG A 69 -14.72 -11.63 -5.80
N GLY A 70 -15.50 -12.59 -6.26
CA GLY A 70 -15.06 -13.97 -6.47
C GLY A 70 -15.51 -14.94 -5.38
N LYS A 71 -15.15 -16.22 -5.56
CA LYS A 71 -15.45 -17.33 -4.64
C LYS A 71 -14.29 -18.31 -4.62
N GLY A 72 -13.99 -18.87 -3.44
CA GLY A 72 -12.96 -19.90 -3.27
C GLY A 72 -11.54 -19.33 -3.37
N GLU A 73 -10.70 -19.92 -4.22
CA GLU A 73 -9.29 -19.50 -4.40
C GLU A 73 -9.12 -18.28 -5.33
N ASN A 74 -10.15 -17.93 -6.10
CA ASN A 74 -10.13 -16.78 -7.02
C ASN A 74 -10.84 -15.58 -6.40
N VAL A 75 -10.44 -15.20 -5.19
CA VAL A 75 -10.94 -13.97 -4.54
C VAL A 75 -10.04 -12.81 -4.93
N GLU A 76 -10.67 -11.72 -5.33
CA GLU A 76 -10.04 -10.46 -5.68
C GLU A 76 -10.65 -9.34 -4.83
N TYR A 77 -9.81 -8.40 -4.45
CA TYR A 77 -10.17 -7.23 -3.66
C TYR A 77 -9.92 -5.99 -4.50
N LEU A 78 -10.89 -5.06 -4.47
CA LEU A 78 -10.74 -3.75 -5.09
C LEU A 78 -9.96 -2.86 -4.12
N VAL A 79 -8.72 -2.56 -4.49
CA VAL A 79 -7.78 -1.80 -3.67
C VAL A 79 -7.83 -0.34 -4.10
N LYS A 80 -7.99 0.55 -3.14
CA LYS A 80 -7.80 1.98 -3.31
C LYS A 80 -6.40 2.35 -2.84
N TRP A 81 -5.63 3.01 -3.70
CA TRP A 81 -4.26 3.41 -3.41
C TRP A 81 -4.20 4.76 -2.70
N LYS A 82 -3.16 4.98 -1.88
CA LYS A 82 -2.96 6.26 -1.18
C LYS A 82 -2.41 7.37 -2.05
N ASP A 83 -1.69 7.03 -3.12
CA ASP A 83 -1.11 7.97 -4.08
C ASP A 83 -2.15 8.66 -4.96
N GLY A 84 -3.43 8.28 -4.83
CA GLY A 84 -4.52 8.79 -5.65
C GLY A 84 -4.59 8.12 -7.03
N GLY A 85 -3.91 6.99 -7.21
CA GLY A 85 -4.09 6.12 -8.37
C GLY A 85 -5.52 5.56 -8.46
N ASP A 86 -5.87 5.08 -9.66
CA ASP A 86 -7.17 4.45 -9.90
C ASP A 86 -7.34 3.16 -9.09
N ASN A 87 -8.56 2.86 -8.66
CA ASN A 87 -8.83 1.62 -7.92
C ASN A 87 -8.61 0.39 -8.81
N GLU A 88 -7.89 -0.61 -8.31
CA GLU A 88 -7.55 -1.82 -9.07
C GLU A 88 -7.97 -3.10 -8.37
N TRP A 89 -8.37 -4.09 -9.16
CA TRP A 89 -8.69 -5.43 -8.66
C TRP A 89 -7.40 -6.23 -8.49
N VAL A 90 -7.07 -6.54 -7.24
CA VAL A 90 -5.86 -7.27 -6.85
C VAL A 90 -6.26 -8.64 -6.27
N LYS A 91 -5.49 -9.68 -6.61
CA LYS A 91 -5.73 -11.03 -6.08
C LYS A 91 -5.47 -11.08 -4.58
N ALA A 92 -6.28 -11.85 -3.85
CA ALA A 92 -6.14 -12.03 -2.40
C ALA A 92 -4.71 -12.42 -1.97
N ALA A 93 -4.02 -13.27 -2.74
CA ALA A 93 -2.65 -13.69 -2.45
C ALA A 93 -1.59 -12.58 -2.54
N LEU A 94 -1.93 -11.43 -3.16
CA LEU A 94 -1.04 -10.27 -3.30
C LEU A 94 -1.43 -9.13 -2.34
N VAL A 95 -2.56 -9.26 -1.65
CA VAL A 95 -3.00 -8.31 -0.63
C VAL A 95 -2.50 -8.80 0.72
N ALA A 96 -2.05 -7.87 1.56
CA ALA A 96 -1.59 -8.21 2.90
C ALA A 96 -2.72 -8.83 3.74
N GLU A 97 -2.41 -9.89 4.49
CA GLU A 97 -3.40 -10.70 5.22
C GLU A 97 -4.12 -9.90 6.31
N ASP A 98 -3.43 -8.93 6.92
CA ASP A 98 -3.98 -7.99 7.89
C ASP A 98 -5.08 -7.12 7.27
N LEU A 99 -4.82 -6.53 6.09
CA LEU A 99 -5.82 -5.72 5.37
C LEU A 99 -7.07 -6.53 5.02
N VAL A 100 -6.88 -7.78 4.57
CA VAL A 100 -8.01 -8.67 4.26
C VAL A 100 -8.81 -8.98 5.52
N LYS A 101 -8.14 -9.30 6.62
CA LYS A 101 -8.79 -9.60 7.90
C LYS A 101 -9.58 -8.40 8.42
N ASP A 102 -9.02 -7.21 8.32
CA ASP A 102 -9.68 -5.98 8.73
C ASP A 102 -10.93 -5.71 7.88
N PHE A 103 -10.81 -5.84 6.56
CA PHE A 103 -11.95 -5.71 5.66
C PHE A 103 -13.07 -6.71 5.99
N GLU A 104 -12.73 -7.98 6.25
CA GLU A 104 -13.72 -8.99 6.65
C GLU A 104 -14.31 -8.75 8.05
N ALA A 105 -13.56 -8.12 8.95
CA ALA A 105 -14.04 -7.67 10.25
C ALA A 105 -14.92 -6.41 10.18
N GLY A 106 -15.10 -5.81 8.99
CA GLY A 106 -15.85 -4.56 8.81
C GLY A 106 -15.13 -3.35 9.41
N VAL A 107 -13.80 -3.44 9.48
CA VAL A 107 -12.95 -2.41 10.01
C VAL A 107 -12.62 -1.42 8.89
N GLU A 108 -13.21 -0.24 8.98
CA GLU A 108 -12.90 0.88 8.07
C GLU A 108 -11.67 1.65 8.57
N TYR A 109 -11.04 2.49 7.72
CA TYR A 109 -9.82 3.32 7.91
C TYR A 109 -10.11 4.85 7.85
N ALA A 110 -9.66 5.69 8.81
CA ALA A 110 -9.70 7.19 8.79
C ALA A 110 -8.47 7.79 9.44
N VAL A 111 -8.30 9.07 9.11
CA VAL A 111 -7.44 10.02 9.78
C VAL A 111 -8.11 10.53 11.06
N ALA A 112 -7.46 10.28 12.20
CA ALA A 112 -7.82 10.89 13.47
C ALA A 112 -7.23 12.32 13.56
N GLU A 113 -8.02 13.27 14.05
CA GLU A 113 -7.57 14.64 14.32
C GLU A 113 -6.81 14.70 15.65
N CYS A 114 -7.39 14.18 16.72
CA CYS A 114 -6.77 14.13 18.03
C CYS A 114 -7.46 13.15 18.99
N VAL A 115 -6.76 12.76 20.05
CA VAL A 115 -7.33 12.06 21.20
C VAL A 115 -7.82 13.09 22.21
N LEU A 116 -9.10 13.00 22.60
CA LEU A 116 -9.76 13.91 23.53
C LEU A 116 -9.69 13.42 24.97
N ASP A 117 -9.85 12.10 25.18
CA ASP A 117 -9.92 11.49 26.49
C ASP A 117 -9.40 10.05 26.47
N GLY A 118 -9.12 9.47 27.63
CA GLY A 118 -8.68 8.09 27.80
C GLY A 118 -9.25 7.46 29.07
N ARG A 119 -9.81 6.25 28.96
CA ARG A 119 -10.37 5.50 30.09
C ARG A 119 -9.83 4.07 30.13
N GLU A 120 -9.79 3.48 31.33
CA GLU A 120 -9.62 2.03 31.45
C GLU A 120 -10.89 1.36 30.94
N GLY A 121 -10.77 0.46 29.96
CA GLY A 121 -11.88 -0.31 29.42
C GLY A 121 -12.54 -1.18 30.50
N GLU A 122 -13.85 -1.40 30.38
CA GLU A 122 -14.66 -2.13 31.37
C GLU A 122 -14.48 -3.66 31.30
N ASP A 123 -13.77 -4.17 30.29
CA ASP A 123 -13.56 -5.61 30.08
C ASP A 123 -12.57 -6.25 31.08
N GLU A 124 -12.74 -7.56 31.30
CA GLU A 124 -11.85 -8.44 32.08
C GLU A 124 -10.47 -8.60 31.39
N GLY A 125 -9.72 -7.51 31.39
CA GLY A 125 -8.48 -7.36 30.65
C GLY A 125 -7.96 -5.93 30.51
N LYS A 126 -8.51 -4.94 31.24
CA LYS A 126 -7.99 -3.55 31.42
C LYS A 126 -7.16 -3.00 30.25
N LYS A 127 -7.71 -3.03 29.04
CA LYS A 127 -7.10 -2.35 27.90
C LYS A 127 -7.52 -0.87 27.96
N MET A 128 -6.59 0.04 27.66
CA MET A 128 -6.92 1.46 27.59
C MET A 128 -7.76 1.72 26.33
N GLU A 129 -8.85 2.46 26.51
CA GLU A 129 -9.66 2.99 25.42
C GLU A 129 -9.43 4.51 25.34
N TYR A 130 -9.40 5.04 24.13
CA TYR A 130 -9.22 6.46 23.86
C TYR A 130 -10.39 7.01 23.07
N LEU A 131 -10.85 8.19 23.45
CA LEU A 131 -11.88 8.93 22.73
C LEU A 131 -11.20 9.69 21.59
N VAL A 132 -11.39 9.21 20.35
CA VAL A 132 -10.76 9.74 19.16
C VAL A 132 -11.72 10.67 18.43
N LYS A 133 -11.26 11.90 18.16
CA LYS A 133 -11.93 12.83 17.26
C LYS A 133 -11.43 12.59 15.84
N TRP A 134 -12.34 12.39 14.89
CA TRP A 134 -12.03 12.10 13.49
C TRP A 134 -12.06 13.36 12.63
N THR A 135 -11.40 13.33 11.46
CA THR A 135 -11.45 14.45 10.51
C THR A 135 -12.68 14.41 9.59
N ASP A 136 -13.27 13.24 9.40
CA ASP A 136 -14.38 12.96 8.50
C ASP A 136 -15.75 12.90 9.19
N MET A 137 -15.77 12.92 10.53
CA MET A 137 -16.98 12.89 11.36
C MET A 137 -16.92 13.93 12.47
N GLU A 138 -18.09 14.48 12.84
CA GLU A 138 -18.20 15.42 13.96
C GLU A 138 -18.14 14.72 15.32
N ASP A 139 -18.64 13.48 15.39
CA ASP A 139 -18.73 12.71 16.62
C ASP A 139 -17.42 11.94 16.91
N ALA A 140 -16.97 11.98 18.15
CA ALA A 140 -15.82 11.22 18.63
C ALA A 140 -16.23 9.82 19.09
N THR A 141 -15.39 8.81 18.82
CA THR A 141 -15.67 7.41 19.18
C THR A 141 -14.60 6.84 20.12
N TRP A 142 -15.00 5.90 20.99
CA TRP A 142 -14.07 5.18 21.87
C TRP A 142 -13.42 4.03 21.10
N GLU A 143 -12.10 4.07 20.97
CA GLU A 143 -11.31 3.05 20.29
C GLU A 143 -10.28 2.43 21.25
N PRO A 144 -10.02 1.11 21.16
CA PRO A 144 -8.96 0.47 21.94
C PRO A 144 -7.57 0.99 21.52
N GLU A 145 -6.59 0.93 22.44
CA GLU A 145 -5.20 1.36 22.20
C GLU A 145 -4.56 0.78 20.93
N GLU A 146 -4.93 -0.44 20.54
CA GLU A 146 -4.43 -1.11 19.33
C GLU A 146 -4.87 -0.43 18.02
N ASN A 147 -5.93 0.38 18.05
CA ASN A 147 -6.51 1.07 16.89
C ASN A 147 -6.16 2.56 16.82
N VAL A 148 -5.37 3.05 17.76
CA VAL A 148 -5.09 4.49 17.85
C VAL A 148 -3.61 4.69 17.56
N ASP A 149 -3.32 5.70 16.74
CA ASP A 149 -1.94 6.04 16.41
C ASP A 149 -1.14 6.30 17.71
N PRO A 150 -0.03 5.58 17.94
CA PRO A 150 0.79 5.74 19.15
C PRO A 150 1.35 7.16 19.30
N ASP A 151 1.58 7.89 18.20
CA ASP A 151 2.03 9.28 18.25
C ASP A 151 0.92 10.19 18.82
N LEU A 152 -0.35 9.95 18.52
CA LEU A 152 -1.48 10.70 19.09
C LEU A 152 -1.67 10.42 20.58
N ILE A 153 -1.53 9.16 20.98
CA ILE A 153 -1.57 8.77 22.41
C ILE A 153 -0.46 9.46 23.18
N LYS A 154 0.76 9.49 22.62
CA LYS A 154 1.90 10.16 23.23
C LYS A 154 1.63 11.65 23.45
N VAL A 155 1.14 12.36 22.42
CA VAL A 155 0.78 13.78 22.53
C VAL A 155 -0.28 14.02 23.60
N PHE A 156 -1.29 13.14 23.69
CA PHE A 156 -2.31 13.22 24.73
C PHE A 156 -1.71 13.08 26.14
N ARG A 157 -0.85 12.07 26.36
CA ARG A 157 -0.18 11.83 27.66
C ARG A 157 0.74 12.99 28.05
N GLU A 158 1.46 13.58 27.11
CA GLU A 158 2.30 14.76 27.34
C GLU A 158 1.46 15.98 27.76
N ARG A 159 0.33 16.24 27.08
CA ARG A 159 -0.62 17.31 27.45
C ARG A 159 -1.23 17.10 28.83
N ALA A 160 -1.56 15.87 29.19
CA ALA A 160 -2.09 15.53 30.51
C ALA A 160 -1.05 15.78 31.62
N THR A 161 0.23 15.50 31.35
CA THR A 161 1.34 15.71 32.29
C THR A 161 1.66 17.20 32.48
N GLN A 162 1.56 18.03 31.44
CA GLN A 162 1.81 19.48 31.51
C GLN A 162 0.71 20.31 32.20
N ARG A 163 -0.45 19.72 32.49
CA ARG A 163 -1.55 20.38 33.21
C ARG A 163 -1.48 20.18 34.74
N LEU A 164 -0.44 19.53 35.24
CA LEU A 164 -0.08 19.41 36.66
C LEU A 164 1.09 20.34 36.99
#